data_AF-A0A383DLS0-F1
#
_entry.id   AF-A0A383DLS0-F1
#
_cell.length_a   1.000
_cell.length_b   1.000
_cell.length_c   1.000
_cell.angle_alpha   90.00
_cell.angle_beta   90.00
_cell.angle_gamma   90.00
#
_symmetry.space_group_name_H-M   'P 1'
#
loop_
_entity.id
_entity.type
_entity.pdbx_description
1 polymer ?
#
loop_
_entity_poly.entity_id
_entity_poly.type
_entity_poly.pdbx_seq_one_letter_code
_entity_poly.pdbx_strand_id
1 'polypeptide(L)'
;MIRQVDLVDCVKAYDLSANEDALNRAYTFAMHAHSHQKRASGEPYFSHPLEVANILTNYKLDTQSIITALLHDTIEDTAVTSEEISEQFGEEIARLVEGVTKLTKIELQSDQSDQAENFRKLVLAMS
;
A
#
# COMPACT_ATOMS: atom_id res chain seq x y z
N MET A 1 -16.71 3.20 -5.58
CA MET A 1 -15.37 2.75 -6.01
C MET A 1 -14.95 3.61 -7.19
N ILE A 2 -13.83 4.31 -7.08
CA ILE A 2 -13.25 5.05 -8.21
C ILE A 2 -12.82 4.06 -9.29
N ARG A 3 -12.93 4.38 -10.58
CA ARG A 3 -12.42 3.52 -11.66
C ARG A 3 -10.98 3.90 -12.00
N GLN A 4 -10.25 3.03 -12.70
CA GLN A 4 -8.87 3.30 -13.16
C GLN A 4 -8.70 4.68 -13.79
N VAL A 5 -9.53 4.99 -14.79
CA VAL A 5 -9.48 6.25 -15.54
C VAL A 5 -9.68 7.44 -14.59
N ASP A 6 -10.63 7.30 -13.68
CA ASP A 6 -10.94 8.34 -12.71
C ASP A 6 -9.75 8.60 -11.75
N LEU A 7 -8.98 7.57 -11.37
CA LEU A 7 -7.79 7.74 -10.51
C LEU A 7 -6.67 8.52 -11.21
N VAL A 8 -6.36 8.17 -12.47
CA VAL A 8 -5.35 8.88 -13.27
C VAL A 8 -5.75 10.34 -13.46
N ASP A 9 -7.01 10.58 -13.80
CA ASP A 9 -7.55 11.93 -13.96
C ASP A 9 -7.44 12.74 -12.67
N CYS A 10 -7.73 12.12 -11.51
CA CYS A 10 -7.54 12.75 -10.21
C CYS A 10 -6.10 13.19 -9.95
N VAL A 11 -5.10 12.34 -10.27
CA VAL A 11 -3.69 12.70 -10.11
C VAL A 11 -3.30 13.82 -11.07
N LYS A 12 -3.69 13.69 -12.35
CA LYS A 12 -3.43 14.69 -13.39
C LYS A 12 -4.04 16.06 -13.09
N ALA A 13 -5.15 16.11 -12.34
CA ALA A 13 -5.81 17.35 -11.96
C ALA A 13 -4.95 18.23 -11.05
N TYR A 14 -4.02 17.65 -10.27
CA TYR A 14 -3.10 18.41 -9.40
C TYR A 14 -1.63 18.31 -9.82
N ASP A 15 -1.26 17.30 -10.60
CA ASP A 15 0.09 17.13 -11.17
C ASP A 15 0.00 16.74 -12.66
N LEU A 16 0.11 17.73 -13.54
CA LEU A 16 0.08 17.51 -14.99
C LEU A 16 1.28 16.70 -15.49
N SER A 17 2.40 16.73 -14.75
CA SER A 17 3.63 16.01 -15.08
C SER A 17 3.61 14.54 -14.66
N ALA A 18 2.59 14.12 -13.90
CA ALA A 18 2.43 12.76 -13.45
C ALA A 18 2.50 11.76 -14.62
N ASN A 19 3.24 10.68 -14.40
CA ASN A 19 3.43 9.62 -15.38
C ASN A 19 2.21 8.70 -15.41
N GLU A 20 1.31 8.98 -16.35
CA GLU A 20 0.07 8.23 -16.56
C GLU A 20 0.30 6.75 -16.90
N ASP A 21 1.33 6.44 -17.70
CA ASP A 21 1.66 5.05 -18.04
C ASP A 21 2.06 4.26 -16.78
N ALA A 22 2.88 4.85 -15.92
CA ALA A 22 3.28 4.22 -14.66
C ALA A 22 2.09 3.96 -13.72
N LEU A 23 1.15 4.91 -13.60
CA LEU A 23 -0.08 4.75 -12.81
C LEU A 23 -0.97 3.63 -13.37
N ASN A 24 -1.17 3.61 -14.69
CA ASN A 24 -1.98 2.58 -15.36
C ASN A 24 -1.36 1.18 -15.22
N ARG A 25 -0.04 1.08 -15.37
CA ARG A 25 0.70 -0.17 -15.15
C ARG A 25 0.57 -0.65 -13.71
N ALA A 26 0.72 0.24 -12.73
CA ALA A 26 0.57 -0.10 -11.31
C ALA A 26 -0.84 -0.59 -10.98
N TYR A 27 -1.87 0.09 -11.49
CA TYR A 27 -3.27 -0.32 -11.32
C TYR A 27 -3.49 -1.73 -11.88
N THR A 28 -3.06 -1.96 -13.12
CA THR A 28 -3.25 -3.24 -13.81
C THR A 28 -2.49 -4.36 -13.11
N PHE A 29 -1.25 -4.08 -12.69
CA PHE A 29 -0.40 -5.02 -11.96
C PHE A 29 -1.05 -5.44 -10.63
N ALA A 30 -1.47 -4.49 -9.80
CA ALA A 30 -2.13 -4.77 -8.52
C ALA A 30 -3.45 -5.53 -8.72
N MET A 31 -4.25 -5.17 -9.72
CA MET A 31 -5.49 -5.87 -10.06
C MET A 31 -5.22 -7.33 -10.45
N HIS A 32 -4.16 -7.60 -11.22
CA HIS A 32 -3.76 -8.96 -11.57
C HIS A 32 -3.22 -9.73 -10.37
N ALA A 33 -2.36 -9.12 -9.55
CA ALA A 33 -1.79 -9.74 -8.35
C ALA A 33 -2.88 -10.21 -7.37
N HIS A 34 -3.93 -9.40 -7.18
CA HIS A 34 -5.06 -9.71 -6.30
C HIS A 34 -6.27 -10.36 -7.01
N SER A 35 -6.13 -10.80 -8.27
CA SER A 35 -7.25 -11.27 -9.11
C SER A 35 -8.04 -12.45 -8.55
N HIS A 36 -7.38 -13.32 -7.77
CA HIS A 36 -8.00 -14.50 -7.16
C HIS A 36 -8.40 -14.27 -5.69
N GLN A 37 -8.20 -13.06 -5.17
CA GLN A 37 -8.42 -12.72 -3.77
C GLN A 37 -9.73 -11.98 -3.58
N LYS A 38 -10.42 -12.34 -2.49
CA LYS A 38 -11.66 -11.71 -2.07
C LYS A 38 -11.56 -11.28 -0.62
N ARG A 39 -12.19 -10.16 -0.29
CA ARG A 39 -12.40 -9.74 1.10
C ARG A 39 -13.41 -10.66 1.79
N ALA A 40 -13.48 -10.58 3.12
CA ALA A 40 -14.51 -11.28 3.91
C ALA A 40 -15.94 -10.89 3.49
N SER A 41 -16.14 -9.69 2.92
CA SER A 41 -17.40 -9.24 2.33
C SER A 41 -17.78 -9.93 1.02
N GLY A 42 -16.84 -10.64 0.38
CA GLY A 42 -17.00 -11.25 -0.95
C GLY A 42 -16.58 -10.35 -2.12
N GLU A 43 -16.24 -9.09 -1.87
CA GLU A 43 -15.74 -8.15 -2.89
C GLU A 43 -14.30 -8.48 -3.32
N PRO A 44 -13.89 -8.12 -4.55
CA PRO A 44 -12.50 -8.27 -4.99
C PRO A 44 -11.54 -7.52 -4.07
N TYR A 45 -10.45 -8.18 -3.64
CA TYR A 45 -9.48 -7.58 -2.71
C TYR A 45 -8.89 -6.27 -3.23
N PHE A 46 -8.66 -6.18 -4.53
CA PHE A 46 -8.12 -5.00 -5.22
C PHE A 46 -8.90 -3.68 -4.95
N SER A 47 -10.16 -3.77 -4.52
CA SER A 47 -10.93 -2.60 -4.06
C SER A 47 -10.21 -1.79 -2.98
N HIS A 48 -9.47 -2.45 -2.09
CA HIS A 48 -8.78 -1.81 -0.97
C HIS A 48 -7.57 -0.98 -1.39
N PRO A 49 -6.56 -1.51 -2.09
CA PRO A 49 -5.45 -0.69 -2.58
C PRO A 49 -5.91 0.52 -3.41
N LEU A 50 -7.00 0.35 -4.18
CA LEU A 50 -7.60 1.42 -4.96
C LEU A 50 -8.24 2.51 -4.09
N GLU A 51 -8.92 2.14 -3.00
CA GLU A 51 -9.49 3.10 -2.06
C GLU A 51 -8.40 3.86 -1.30
N VAL A 52 -7.32 3.18 -0.88
CA VAL A 52 -6.15 3.81 -0.27
C VAL A 52 -5.53 4.83 -1.23
N ALA A 53 -5.29 4.45 -2.49
CA ALA A 53 -4.78 5.37 -3.51
C ALA A 53 -5.68 6.60 -3.69
N ASN A 54 -7.01 6.40 -3.71
CA ASN A 54 -7.99 7.50 -3.78
C ASN A 54 -7.98 8.41 -2.54
N ILE A 55 -7.69 7.88 -1.35
CA ILE A 55 -7.49 8.72 -0.17
C ILE A 55 -6.26 9.61 -0.37
N LEU A 56 -5.16 9.05 -0.88
CA LEU A 56 -3.92 9.80 -1.11
C LEU A 56 -4.05 10.89 -2.19
N THR A 57 -4.90 10.70 -3.20
CA THR A 57 -5.17 11.77 -4.18
C THR A 57 -5.86 12.98 -3.56
N ASN A 58 -6.70 12.78 -2.53
CA ASN A 58 -7.29 13.91 -1.78
C ASN A 58 -6.24 14.73 -1.02
N TYR A 59 -5.12 14.09 -0.65
CA TYR A 59 -3.96 14.76 -0.06
C TYR A 59 -2.96 15.29 -1.09
N LYS A 60 -3.23 15.08 -2.39
CA LYS A 60 -2.39 15.52 -3.52
C LYS A 60 -0.94 15.03 -3.43
N LEU A 61 -0.75 13.79 -3.00
CA LEU A 61 0.58 13.19 -2.94
C LEU A 61 1.15 12.92 -4.34
N ASP A 62 2.47 12.78 -4.40
CA ASP A 62 3.22 12.54 -5.62
C ASP A 62 2.88 11.19 -6.27
N THR A 63 3.22 11.05 -7.55
CA THR A 63 2.92 9.84 -8.34
C THR A 63 3.49 8.57 -7.73
N GLN A 64 4.67 8.61 -7.11
CA GLN A 64 5.31 7.43 -6.53
C GLN A 64 4.53 6.96 -5.30
N SER A 65 4.11 7.89 -4.45
CA SER A 65 3.21 7.59 -3.31
C SER A 65 1.90 6.93 -3.75
N ILE A 66 1.29 7.40 -4.84
CA ILE A 66 0.06 6.78 -5.37
C ILE A 66 0.33 5.37 -5.90
N ILE A 67 1.44 5.16 -6.62
CA ILE A 67 1.84 3.81 -7.08
C ILE A 67 2.12 2.89 -5.89
N THR A 68 2.85 3.35 -4.87
CA THR A 68 3.10 2.58 -3.64
C THR A 68 1.78 2.18 -2.98
N ALA A 69 0.78 3.06 -2.90
CA ALA A 69 -0.52 2.71 -2.34
C ALA A 69 -1.25 1.62 -3.13
N LEU A 70 -1.16 1.62 -4.46
CA LEU A 70 -1.72 0.56 -5.29
C LEU A 70 -1.02 -0.79 -5.06
N LEU A 71 0.26 -0.78 -4.71
CA LEU A 71 1.11 -1.97 -4.59
C LEU A 71 1.36 -2.43 -3.14
N HIS A 72 0.92 -1.68 -2.12
CA HIS A 72 1.43 -1.84 -0.74
C HIS A 72 1.27 -3.25 -0.15
N ASP A 73 0.18 -3.94 -0.50
CA ASP A 73 -0.14 -5.28 -0.02
C ASP A 73 0.35 -6.39 -0.97
N THR A 74 0.92 -6.08 -2.14
CA THR A 74 1.23 -7.12 -3.12
C THR A 74 2.35 -8.05 -2.64
N ILE A 75 3.33 -7.54 -1.90
CA ILE A 75 4.41 -8.37 -1.34
C ILE A 75 3.91 -9.27 -0.20
N GLU A 76 2.95 -8.79 0.58
CA GLU A 76 2.47 -9.50 1.77
C GLU A 76 1.41 -10.55 1.42
N ASP A 77 0.47 -10.19 0.55
CA ASP A 77 -0.72 -10.99 0.31
C ASP A 77 -0.64 -11.83 -0.98
N THR A 78 0.36 -11.61 -1.84
CA THR A 78 0.43 -12.27 -3.16
C THR A 78 1.80 -12.94 -3.36
N ALA A 79 2.02 -13.51 -4.56
CA ALA A 79 3.31 -14.10 -4.93
C ALA A 79 4.33 -13.05 -5.43
N VAL A 80 3.94 -11.78 -5.51
CA VAL A 80 4.79 -10.69 -6.02
C VAL A 80 6.00 -10.49 -5.11
N THR A 81 7.19 -10.34 -5.70
CA THR A 81 8.41 -10.03 -4.97
C THR A 81 8.83 -8.57 -5.09
N SER A 82 9.71 -8.12 -4.19
CA SER A 82 10.27 -6.77 -4.25
C SER A 82 11.11 -6.55 -5.51
N GLU A 83 11.77 -7.60 -6.00
CA GLU A 83 12.56 -7.57 -7.24
C GLU A 83 11.68 -7.32 -8.45
N GLU A 84 10.53 -8.01 -8.55
CA GLU A 84 9.56 -7.78 -9.63
C GLU A 84 9.04 -6.33 -9.63
N ILE A 85 8.79 -5.76 -8.44
CA ILE A 85 8.40 -4.35 -8.33
C ILE A 85 9.53 -3.42 -8.77
N SER A 86 10.78 -3.71 -8.39
CA SER A 86 11.94 -2.91 -8.80
C SER A 86 12.14 -2.92 -10.32
N GLU A 87 12.01 -4.09 -10.96
CA GLU A 87 12.12 -4.23 -12.40
C GLU A 87 11.04 -3.45 -13.16
N GLN A 88 9.81 -3.44 -12.64
CA GLN A 88 8.66 -2.83 -13.32
C GLN A 88 8.53 -1.33 -13.02
N PHE A 89 8.82 -0.89 -11.81
CA PHE A 89 8.49 0.45 -11.31
C PHE A 89 9.71 1.21 -10.76
N GLY A 90 10.86 0.56 -10.62
CA GLY A 90 12.10 1.13 -10.13
C GLY A 90 12.35 0.91 -8.64
N GLU A 91 13.62 1.00 -8.27
CA GLU A 91 14.15 0.76 -6.91
C GLU A 91 13.46 1.60 -5.82
N GLU A 92 13.08 2.84 -6.12
CA GLU A 92 12.46 3.73 -5.15
C GLU A 92 11.06 3.23 -4.73
N ILE A 93 10.23 2.85 -5.70
CA ILE A 93 8.89 2.32 -5.44
C ILE A 93 8.98 0.97 -4.72
N ALA A 94 9.90 0.10 -5.15
CA ALA A 94 10.14 -1.17 -4.46
C ALA A 94 10.51 -0.96 -2.98
N ARG A 95 11.43 -0.03 -2.70
CA ARG A 95 11.81 0.32 -1.32
C ARG A 95 10.63 0.86 -0.50
N LEU A 96 9.79 1.70 -1.10
CA LEU A 96 8.61 2.26 -0.41
C LEU A 96 7.60 1.16 -0.07
N VAL A 97 7.28 0.28 -1.03
CA VAL A 97 6.37 -0.85 -0.82
C VAL A 97 6.91 -1.77 0.28
N GLU A 98 8.17 -2.19 0.17
CA GLU A 98 8.81 -3.03 1.17
C GLU A 98 8.85 -2.36 2.56
N GLY A 99 9.07 -1.05 2.60
CA GLY A 99 9.03 -0.26 3.83
C GLY A 99 7.67 -0.31 4.52
N VAL A 100 6.57 -0.12 3.78
CA VAL A 100 5.21 -0.20 4.32
C VAL A 100 4.91 -1.62 4.83
N THR A 101 5.25 -2.66 4.06
CA THR A 101 5.10 -4.07 4.48
C THR A 101 5.85 -4.37 5.79
N LYS A 102 7.06 -3.82 5.96
CA LYS A 102 7.85 -4.00 7.19
C LYS A 102 7.22 -3.32 8.39
N LEU A 103 6.64 -2.13 8.22
CA LEU A 103 5.95 -1.42 9.30
C LEU A 103 4.75 -2.23 9.82
N THR A 104 3.93 -2.79 8.92
CA THR A 104 2.81 -3.67 9.29
C THR A 104 3.26 -4.85 10.15
N LYS A 105 4.37 -5.50 9.77
CA LYS A 105 4.93 -6.64 10.53
C LYS A 105 5.41 -6.25 11.93
N ILE A 106 6.00 -5.07 12.09
CA ILE A 106 6.46 -4.58 13.40
C ILE A 106 5.26 -4.31 14.33
N GLU A 107 4.21 -3.66 13.82
CA GLU A 107 2.98 -3.40 14.59
C GLU A 107 2.34 -4.71 15.08
N LEU A 108 2.22 -5.71 14.20
CA LEU A 108 1.67 -7.02 14.55
C LEU A 108 2.50 -7.78 15.60
N GLN A 109 3.84 -7.62 15.59
CA GLN A 109 4.71 -8.21 16.61
C GLN A 109 4.56 -7.52 17.97
N SER A 110 4.24 -6.23 18.00
CA SER A 110 4.11 -5.46 19.24
C SER A 110 2.81 -5.71 20.02
N ASP A 111 1.79 -6.31 19.38
CA ASP A 111 0.43 -6.39 19.93
C ASP A 111 0.14 -7.58 20.87
N GLN A 112 1.06 -8.55 21.04
CA GLN A 112 0.80 -9.72 21.90
C GLN A 112 1.69 -9.88 23.13
N SER A 113 2.86 -9.23 23.22
CA SER A 113 3.75 -9.36 24.40
C SER A 113 4.04 -8.05 25.13
N ASP A 114 3.96 -6.91 24.45
CA ASP A 114 4.64 -5.71 24.94
C ASP A 114 3.74 -4.80 25.79
N GLN A 115 2.42 -4.90 25.68
CA GLN A 115 1.53 -4.12 26.54
C GLN A 115 1.62 -4.55 28.01
N ALA A 116 1.67 -5.86 28.28
CA ALA A 116 1.83 -6.38 29.63
C ALA A 116 3.22 -6.07 30.21
N GLU A 117 4.26 -6.12 29.37
CA GLU A 117 5.62 -5.82 29.80
C GLU A 117 5.83 -4.30 30.01
N ASN A 118 5.28 -3.46 29.16
CA ASN A 118 5.30 -2.00 29.32
C ASN A 118 4.48 -1.57 30.55
N PHE A 119 3.31 -2.19 30.79
CA PHE A 119 2.54 -1.95 32.01
C PHE A 119 3.31 -2.41 33.27
N ARG A 120 3.95 -3.60 33.23
CA ARG A 120 4.80 -4.09 34.32
C ARG A 120 5.99 -3.17 34.59
N LYS A 121 6.65 -2.66 33.55
CA LYS A 121 7.73 -1.66 33.64
C LYS A 121 7.24 -0.36 34.28
N LEU A 122 6.04 0.11 33.90
CA LEU A 122 5.43 1.31 34.47
C LEU A 122 5.10 1.15 35.97
N VAL A 123 4.50 0.03 36.37
CA VAL A 123 4.19 -0.26 37.78
C VAL A 123 5.45 -0.38 38.63
N LEU A 124 6.51 -1.02 38.11
CA LEU A 124 7.81 -1.11 38.78
C LEU A 124 8.49 0.25 38.94
N ALA A 125 8.32 1.17 37.98
CA ALA A 125 8.91 2.50 38.02
C ALA A 125 8.18 3.47 38.96
N MET A 126 6.96 3.15 39.38
CA MET A 126 6.16 3.94 40.33
C MET A 126 6.29 3.47 41.79
N SER A 127 7.08 2.43 42.05
CA SER A 127 7.33 1.85 43.38
C SER A 127 8.67 2.29 43.96
#